data_AF-W7YUP2-F1
#
_entry.id   AF-W7YUP2-F1
#
_cell.length_a   1.000
_cell.length_b   1.000
_cell.length_c   1.000
_cell.angle_alpha   90.00
_cell.angle_beta   90.00
_cell.angle_gamma   90.00
#
_symmetry.space_group_name_H-M   'P 1'
#
loop_
_entity.id
_entity.type
_entity.pdbx_description
1 polymer ?
#
loop_
_entity_poly.entity_id
_entity_poly.type
_entity_poly.pdbx_seq_one_letter_code
_entity_poly.pdbx_strand_id
1 'polypeptide(L)'
;MMRKRLVSSIVLLFAVFVMGFSLSSSAAPSTYVHGIFSQKPLYVLDGTTGNWLTSTSGNAIASWTEAPLASGNQAFFNAISEVGPDRFEFRLVSLGSTTVDQITGKFDIYKNNVKVASAILGTVYGLSQPVGNYFKFYNSTNTWHVSGYITDRLDY
;
A
#
# COMPACT_ATOMS: atom_id res chain seq x y z
N MET A 1 -2.91 -43.42 -46.72
CA MET A 1 -2.47 -43.35 -45.31
C MET A 1 -1.68 -42.07 -44.95
N MET A 2 -0.98 -41.42 -45.90
CA MET A 2 -0.15 -40.22 -45.64
C MET A 2 -0.92 -38.92 -45.30
N ARG A 3 -2.15 -38.74 -45.82
CA ARG A 3 -2.95 -37.51 -45.59
C ARG A 3 -3.33 -37.26 -44.13
N LYS A 4 -3.56 -38.32 -43.33
CA LYS A 4 -3.93 -38.19 -41.91
C LYS A 4 -2.74 -37.79 -41.02
N ARG A 5 -1.52 -38.23 -41.36
CA ARG A 5 -0.30 -37.88 -40.61
C ARG A 5 0.11 -36.43 -40.82
N LEU A 6 -0.07 -35.90 -42.03
CA LEU A 6 0.25 -34.50 -42.35
C LEU A 6 -0.66 -33.51 -41.61
N VAL A 7 -1.97 -33.83 -41.50
CA VAL A 7 -2.95 -32.98 -40.81
C VAL A 7 -2.70 -32.95 -39.31
N SER A 8 -2.37 -34.09 -38.68
CA SER A 8 -2.01 -34.14 -37.26
C SER A 8 -0.74 -33.36 -36.93
N SER A 9 0.29 -33.40 -37.79
CA SER A 9 1.53 -32.63 -37.58
C SER A 9 1.32 -31.12 -37.69
N ILE A 10 0.44 -30.66 -38.60
CA ILE A 10 0.12 -29.23 -38.75
C ILE A 10 -0.69 -28.72 -37.56
N VAL A 11 -1.65 -29.50 -37.05
CA VAL A 11 -2.45 -29.13 -35.87
C VAL A 11 -1.58 -29.08 -34.60
N LEU A 12 -0.63 -30.00 -34.44
CA LEU A 12 0.29 -30.00 -33.30
C LEU A 12 1.26 -28.81 -33.33
N LEU A 13 1.75 -28.43 -34.52
CA LEU A 13 2.58 -27.24 -34.68
C LEU A 13 1.79 -25.97 -34.33
N PHE A 14 0.53 -25.88 -34.73
CA PHE A 14 -0.34 -24.74 -34.41
C PHE A 14 -0.62 -24.66 -32.90
N ALA A 15 -0.84 -25.79 -32.22
CA ALA A 15 -1.06 -25.82 -30.77
C ALA A 15 0.20 -25.41 -29.97
N VAL A 16 1.39 -25.82 -30.41
CA VAL A 16 2.66 -25.41 -29.79
C VAL A 16 2.95 -23.92 -30.04
N PHE A 17 2.60 -23.41 -31.22
CA PHE A 17 2.74 -21.99 -31.54
C PHE A 17 1.78 -21.12 -30.71
N VAL A 18 0.55 -21.57 -30.46
CA VAL A 18 -0.43 -20.85 -29.63
C VAL A 18 -0.07 -20.90 -28.13
N MET A 19 0.56 -21.98 -27.65
CA MET A 19 1.06 -22.06 -26.27
C MET A 19 2.36 -21.26 -26.02
N GLY A 20 3.12 -20.92 -27.06
CA GLY A 20 4.30 -20.04 -26.95
C GLY A 20 3.96 -18.56 -26.72
N PHE A 21 2.69 -18.17 -26.90
CA PHE A 21 2.16 -16.83 -26.65
C PHE A 21 1.29 -16.77 -25.39
N SER A 22 1.50 -17.65 -24.41
CA SER A 22 1.10 -17.34 -23.03
C SER A 22 1.98 -16.20 -22.53
N LEU A 23 1.61 -15.00 -22.98
CA LEU A 23 2.15 -13.71 -22.64
C LEU A 23 2.46 -13.72 -21.15
N SER A 24 3.75 -13.71 -20.84
CA SER A 24 4.19 -13.18 -19.56
C SER A 24 3.53 -11.82 -19.44
N SER A 25 2.53 -11.72 -18.57
CA SER A 25 1.91 -10.45 -18.23
C SER A 25 2.97 -9.63 -17.49
N SER A 26 3.88 -9.03 -18.26
CA SER A 26 4.73 -7.97 -17.77
C SER A 26 3.78 -6.89 -17.33
N ALA A 27 3.72 -6.69 -16.02
CA ALA A 27 3.03 -5.56 -15.44
C ALA A 27 3.52 -4.30 -16.16
N ALA A 28 2.65 -3.63 -16.91
CA ALA A 28 3.00 -2.35 -17.49
C ALA A 28 3.40 -1.42 -16.33
N PRO A 29 4.53 -0.70 -16.41
CA PRO A 29 4.94 0.22 -15.38
C PRO A 29 3.81 1.25 -15.15
N SER A 30 3.58 1.59 -13.88
CA SER A 30 2.66 2.67 -13.53
C SER A 30 3.12 3.96 -14.18
N THR A 31 2.21 4.73 -14.77
CA THR A 31 2.53 6.07 -15.26
C THR A 31 2.63 7.10 -14.12
N TYR A 32 2.18 6.76 -12.91
CA TYR A 32 2.22 7.65 -11.75
C TYR A 32 2.44 6.82 -10.47
N VAL A 33 3.71 6.66 -10.09
CA VAL A 33 4.11 6.16 -8.77
C VAL A 33 4.44 7.34 -7.88
N HIS A 34 3.90 7.29 -6.66
CA HIS A 34 4.19 8.27 -5.63
C HIS A 34 4.91 7.60 -4.46
N GLY A 35 5.70 8.39 -3.76
CA GLY A 35 6.35 8.04 -2.51
C GLY A 35 6.38 9.27 -1.61
N ILE A 36 6.00 9.10 -0.35
CA ILE A 36 6.25 10.10 0.69
C ILE A 36 7.03 9.47 1.84
N PHE A 37 7.88 10.29 2.45
CA PHE A 37 8.58 9.96 3.68
C PHE A 37 8.21 10.99 4.74
N SER A 38 8.16 10.54 5.99
CA SER A 38 7.97 11.38 7.16
C SER A 38 8.98 11.01 8.22
N GLN A 39 9.67 12.01 8.75
CA GLN A 39 10.53 11.93 9.94
C GLN A 39 10.00 12.85 11.06
N LYS A 40 8.75 13.32 10.92
CA LYS A 40 8.10 14.29 11.82
C LYS A 40 6.69 13.80 12.15
N PRO A 41 6.54 12.82 13.05
CA PRO A 41 5.22 12.36 13.47
C PRO A 41 4.52 13.46 14.29
N LEU A 42 3.19 13.38 14.35
CA LEU A 42 2.34 14.40 14.95
C LEU A 42 1.53 13.81 16.11
N TYR A 43 0.56 12.95 15.80
CA TYR A 43 -0.37 12.39 16.79
C TYR A 43 -0.64 10.91 16.55
N VAL A 44 -1.00 10.21 17.62
CA VAL A 44 -1.61 8.88 17.61
C VAL A 44 -2.94 8.95 18.37
N LEU A 45 -3.99 8.32 17.84
CA LEU A 45 -5.17 7.95 18.64
C LEU A 45 -5.05 6.47 18.97
N ASP A 46 -4.88 6.16 20.25
CA ASP A 46 -4.78 4.78 20.73
C ASP A 46 -6.19 4.17 20.83
N GLY A 47 -6.54 3.29 19.90
CA GLY A 47 -7.86 2.66 19.88
C GLY A 47 -8.12 1.64 20.99
N THR A 48 -7.12 1.32 21.82
CA THR A 48 -7.33 0.52 23.04
C THR A 48 -7.78 1.36 24.23
N THR A 49 -7.31 2.61 24.31
CA THR A 49 -7.58 3.51 25.46
C THR A 49 -8.49 4.69 25.12
N GLY A 50 -8.63 5.03 23.83
CA GLY A 50 -9.34 6.21 23.35
C GLY A 50 -8.56 7.52 23.48
N ASN A 51 -7.29 7.47 23.86
CA ASN A 51 -6.49 8.67 24.13
C ASN A 51 -5.80 9.22 22.88
N TRP A 52 -5.87 10.55 22.72
CA TRP A 52 -5.02 11.29 21.80
C TRP A 52 -3.65 11.54 22.42
N LEU A 53 -2.62 11.12 21.72
CA LEU A 53 -1.25 11.05 22.18
C LEU A 53 -0.36 11.87 21.24
N THR A 54 0.50 12.72 21.82
CA THR A 54 1.48 13.49 21.03
C THR A 54 2.72 12.66 20.78
N SER A 55 3.11 12.53 19.52
CA SER A 55 4.27 11.74 19.11
C SER A 55 5.57 12.50 19.42
N THR A 56 6.56 11.82 20.00
CA THR A 56 7.87 12.42 20.33
C THR A 56 8.90 12.16 19.24
N SER A 57 8.83 10.99 18.59
CA SER A 57 9.72 10.60 17.49
C SER A 57 9.08 9.48 16.68
N GLY A 58 9.58 9.21 15.48
CA GLY A 58 8.99 8.19 14.62
C GLY A 58 9.19 8.50 13.14
N ASN A 59 8.83 7.54 12.30
CA ASN A 59 8.95 7.66 10.86
C ASN A 59 7.73 7.04 10.18
N ALA A 60 7.36 7.57 9.02
CA ALA A 60 6.39 6.93 8.15
C ALA A 60 6.87 6.94 6.71
N ILE A 61 6.42 5.94 5.96
CA ILE A 61 6.62 5.82 4.54
C ILE A 61 5.31 5.36 3.90
N ALA A 62 4.96 5.99 2.79
CA ALA A 62 3.91 5.52 1.90
C ALA A 62 4.45 5.49 0.47
N SER A 63 4.14 4.46 -0.29
CA SER A 63 4.37 4.43 -1.74
C SER A 63 3.20 3.76 -2.42
N TRP A 64 2.70 4.32 -3.51
CA TRP A 64 1.52 3.81 -4.18
C TRP A 64 1.43 4.22 -5.64
N THR A 65 0.62 3.46 -6.38
CA THR A 65 0.26 3.75 -7.77
C THR A 65 -1.07 4.52 -7.81
N GLU A 66 -1.15 5.64 -8.53
CA GLU A 66 -2.29 6.58 -8.53
C GLU A 66 -3.63 5.95 -8.96
N ALA A 67 -3.60 5.03 -9.92
CA ALA A 67 -4.79 4.49 -10.58
C ALA A 67 -4.67 3.00 -10.90
N PRO A 68 -5.79 2.27 -11.09
CA PRO A 68 -5.84 0.88 -11.56
C PRO A 68 -4.92 0.65 -12.74
N LEU A 69 -3.77 0.04 -12.48
CA LEU A 69 -2.92 -0.46 -13.53
C LEU A 69 -3.52 -1.73 -14.11
N ALA A 70 -3.32 -1.97 -15.40
CA ALA A 70 -3.61 -3.28 -15.99
C ALA A 70 -2.88 -4.42 -15.25
N SER A 71 -1.77 -4.11 -14.59
CA SER A 71 -0.99 -4.99 -13.74
C SER A 71 -1.50 -5.15 -12.30
N GLY A 72 -2.54 -4.43 -11.91
CA GLY A 72 -3.00 -4.30 -10.54
C GLY A 72 -2.33 -3.14 -9.79
N ASN A 73 -3.08 -2.55 -8.86
CA ASN A 73 -2.59 -1.50 -7.97
C ASN A 73 -1.59 -2.06 -6.97
N GLN A 74 -0.61 -1.23 -6.62
CA GLN A 74 0.34 -1.52 -5.57
C GLN A 74 0.38 -0.36 -4.60
N ALA A 75 0.49 -0.69 -3.32
CA ALA A 75 0.70 0.28 -2.27
C ALA A 75 1.42 -0.35 -1.10
N PHE A 76 2.18 0.48 -0.41
CA PHE A 76 2.85 0.17 0.83
C PHE A 76 2.62 1.33 1.78
N PHE A 77 2.36 1.01 3.05
CA PHE A 77 2.36 2.00 4.11
C PHE A 77 2.90 1.35 5.37
N ASN A 78 3.84 2.03 6.01
CA ASN A 78 4.27 1.71 7.36
C ASN A 78 4.55 2.99 8.13
N ALA A 79 4.05 3.09 9.35
CA ALA A 79 4.32 4.21 10.25
C ALA A 79 4.66 3.69 11.64
N ILE A 80 5.75 4.21 12.21
CA ILE A 80 6.16 4.00 13.59
C ILE A 80 6.05 5.34 14.30
N SER A 81 5.43 5.35 15.48
CA SER A 81 5.36 6.53 16.34
C SER A 81 5.67 6.15 17.79
N GLU A 82 6.62 6.86 18.38
CA GLU A 82 6.97 6.78 19.79
C GLU A 82 6.19 7.84 20.57
N VAL A 83 5.55 7.43 21.66
CA VAL A 83 4.80 8.28 22.57
C VAL A 83 5.17 7.91 24.00
N GLY A 84 6.09 8.66 24.60
CA GLY A 84 6.56 8.36 25.96
C GLY A 84 7.17 6.94 26.01
N PRO A 85 6.64 6.01 26.83
CA PRO A 85 7.13 4.63 26.88
C PRO A 85 6.54 3.72 25.79
N ASP A 86 5.53 4.19 25.06
CA ASP A 86 4.78 3.36 24.11
C ASP A 86 5.28 3.56 22.68
N ARG A 87 5.49 2.45 21.97
CA ARG A 87 5.78 2.38 20.53
C ARG A 87 4.57 1.88 19.77
N PHE A 88 4.06 2.67 18.84
CA PHE A 88 2.99 2.26 17.92
C PHE A 88 3.55 1.97 16.53
N GLU A 89 2.99 0.97 15.87
CA GLU A 89 3.30 0.66 14.47
C GLU A 89 2.03 0.34 13.68
N PHE A 90 1.87 0.96 12.51
CA PHE A 90 0.72 0.83 11.63
C PHE A 90 1.17 0.29 10.28
N ARG A 91 0.71 -0.90 9.89
CA ARG A 91 1.15 -1.60 8.68
C ARG A 91 -0.02 -1.85 7.75
N LEU A 92 0.06 -1.41 6.50
CA LEU A 92 -0.84 -1.91 5.46
C LEU A 92 -0.53 -3.40 5.22
N VAL A 93 -1.53 -4.26 5.39
CA VAL A 93 -1.39 -5.73 5.21
C VAL A 93 -2.19 -6.26 4.02
N SER A 94 -3.16 -5.51 3.53
CA SER A 94 -3.90 -5.85 2.32
C SER A 94 -4.42 -4.58 1.67
N LEU A 95 -4.11 -4.40 0.38
CA LEU A 95 -4.56 -3.26 -0.40
C LEU A 95 -6.04 -3.43 -0.79
N GLY A 96 -6.83 -2.36 -0.65
CA GLY A 96 -8.16 -2.24 -1.23
C GLY A 96 -8.13 -1.40 -2.51
N SER A 97 -7.77 -0.12 -2.40
CA SER A 97 -7.73 0.81 -3.52
C SER A 97 -6.74 1.96 -3.29
N THR A 98 -6.41 2.67 -4.35
CA THR A 98 -5.56 3.86 -4.35
C THR A 98 -6.20 4.98 -5.18
N THR A 99 -5.86 6.21 -4.84
CA THR A 99 -6.06 7.41 -5.68
C THR A 99 -4.79 8.25 -5.63
N VAL A 100 -4.79 9.43 -6.25
CA VAL A 100 -3.70 10.42 -6.10
C VAL A 100 -3.43 10.83 -4.66
N ASP A 101 -4.42 10.76 -3.77
CA ASP A 101 -4.34 11.33 -2.42
C ASP A 101 -4.43 10.31 -1.30
N GLN A 102 -4.79 9.05 -1.61
CA GLN A 102 -5.09 8.09 -0.57
C GLN A 102 -4.77 6.65 -0.93
N ILE A 103 -4.47 5.88 0.13
CA ILE A 103 -4.36 4.42 0.12
C ILE A 103 -5.45 3.90 1.06
N THR A 104 -6.35 3.07 0.55
CA THR A 104 -7.37 2.38 1.35
C THR A 104 -7.06 0.89 1.40
N GLY A 105 -7.19 0.28 2.58
CA GLY A 105 -6.92 -1.14 2.74
C GLY A 105 -7.18 -1.65 4.14
N LYS A 106 -6.57 -2.78 4.46
CA LYS A 106 -6.57 -3.38 5.80
C LYS A 106 -5.23 -3.17 6.46
N PHE A 107 -5.26 -2.87 7.75
CA PHE A 107 -4.07 -2.53 8.53
C PHE A 107 -3.96 -3.40 9.78
N ASP A 108 -2.74 -3.81 10.09
CA ASP A 108 -2.39 -4.30 11.41
C ASP A 108 -1.81 -3.15 12.24
N ILE A 109 -2.15 -3.09 13.52
CA ILE A 109 -1.60 -2.12 14.46
C ILE A 109 -0.93 -2.86 15.60
N TYR A 110 0.28 -2.43 15.94
CA TYR A 110 1.07 -2.96 17.04
C TYR A 110 1.30 -1.86 18.07
N LYS A 111 1.26 -2.23 19.35
CA LYS A 111 1.69 -1.42 20.48
C LYS A 111 2.74 -2.20 21.25
N ASN A 112 3.93 -1.63 21.44
CA ASN A 112 5.07 -2.27 22.11
C ASN A 112 5.36 -3.68 21.56
N ASN A 113 5.35 -3.80 20.22
CA ASN A 113 5.54 -5.05 19.47
C ASN A 113 4.44 -6.11 19.62
N VAL A 114 3.35 -5.80 20.33
CA VAL A 114 2.16 -6.66 20.44
C VAL A 114 1.10 -6.20 19.46
N LYS A 115 0.54 -7.11 18.65
CA LYS A 115 -0.56 -6.77 17.74
C LYS A 115 -1.84 -6.49 18.55
N VAL A 116 -2.35 -5.26 18.44
CA VAL A 116 -3.54 -4.78 19.17
C VAL A 116 -4.77 -4.61 18.28
N ALA A 117 -4.57 -4.51 16.96
CA ALA A 117 -5.64 -4.58 15.98
C ALA A 117 -5.14 -5.35 14.76
N SER A 118 -6.01 -6.20 14.18
CA SER A 118 -5.62 -6.98 13.00
C SER A 118 -6.58 -6.76 11.84
N ALA A 119 -5.99 -6.55 10.67
CA ALA A 119 -6.65 -6.41 9.39
C ALA A 119 -7.87 -5.46 9.40
N ILE A 120 -7.78 -4.38 10.17
CA ILE A 120 -8.86 -3.39 10.28
C ILE A 120 -8.90 -2.51 9.03
N LEU A 121 -10.10 -2.16 8.57
CA LEU A 121 -10.25 -1.24 7.45
C LEU A 121 -9.76 0.16 7.84
N GLY A 122 -9.01 0.80 6.94
CA GLY A 122 -8.59 2.17 7.13
C GLY A 122 -8.10 2.82 5.85
N THR A 123 -7.80 4.11 5.97
CA THR A 123 -7.35 4.96 4.88
C THR A 123 -6.19 5.81 5.35
N VAL A 124 -5.13 5.84 4.54
CA VAL A 124 -4.08 6.85 4.61
C VAL A 124 -4.45 7.94 3.62
N TYR A 125 -4.57 9.19 4.08
CA TYR A 125 -5.12 10.33 3.35
C TYR A 125 -4.19 11.55 3.45
N GLY A 126 -4.31 12.47 2.49
CA GLY A 126 -3.45 13.66 2.40
C GLY A 126 -2.09 13.34 1.81
N LEU A 127 -1.98 12.25 1.06
CA LEU A 127 -0.72 11.81 0.46
C LEU A 127 -0.30 12.68 -0.73
N SER A 128 -1.25 13.38 -1.37
CA SER A 128 -0.98 14.30 -2.47
C SER A 128 -0.46 15.67 -2.02
N GLN A 129 -0.36 15.91 -0.71
CA GLN A 129 0.12 17.17 -0.17
C GLN A 129 1.63 17.39 -0.45
N PRO A 130 2.09 18.64 -0.54
CA PRO A 130 3.52 18.91 -0.73
C PRO A 130 4.30 18.72 0.58
N VAL A 131 5.63 18.64 0.46
CA VAL A 131 6.55 18.61 1.61
C VAL A 131 6.24 19.77 2.57
N GLY A 132 6.21 19.47 3.87
CA GLY A 132 5.86 20.41 4.93
C GLY A 132 4.38 20.37 5.36
N ASN A 133 3.50 19.72 4.59
CA ASN A 133 2.10 19.48 4.97
C ASN A 133 1.90 18.10 5.60
N TYR A 134 0.72 17.88 6.16
CA TYR A 134 0.41 16.66 6.92
C TYR A 134 -0.28 15.59 6.08
N PHE A 135 -0.02 14.33 6.44
CA PHE A 135 -0.83 13.18 6.06
C PHE A 135 -1.42 12.54 7.32
N LYS A 136 -2.41 11.66 7.16
CA LYS A 136 -2.98 10.89 8.27
C LYS A 136 -3.46 9.52 7.84
N PHE A 137 -3.30 8.54 8.70
CA PHE A 137 -4.08 7.31 8.72
C PHE A 137 -5.24 7.45 9.69
N TYR A 138 -6.41 6.94 9.32
CA TYR A 138 -7.52 6.67 10.23
C TYR A 138 -8.19 5.35 9.86
N ASN A 139 -8.65 4.58 10.85
CA ASN A 139 -9.46 3.41 10.59
C ASN A 139 -10.93 3.79 10.32
N SER A 140 -11.72 2.87 9.77
CA SER A 140 -13.11 3.14 9.36
C SER A 140 -14.05 3.57 10.50
N THR A 141 -13.70 3.25 11.75
CA THR A 141 -14.46 3.65 12.94
C THR A 141 -13.89 4.88 13.64
N ASN A 142 -12.83 5.50 13.10
CA ASN A 142 -12.12 6.64 13.69
C ASN A 142 -11.64 6.42 15.13
N THR A 143 -11.34 5.18 15.51
CA THR A 143 -10.81 4.81 16.82
C THR A 143 -9.29 4.64 16.81
N TRP A 144 -8.68 4.54 15.62
CA TRP A 144 -7.23 4.49 15.45
C TRP A 144 -6.80 5.59 14.49
N HIS A 145 -5.73 6.30 14.83
CA HIS A 145 -5.15 7.36 14.01
C HIS A 145 -3.63 7.38 14.15
N VAL A 146 -2.92 7.70 13.07
CA VAL A 146 -1.53 8.20 13.11
C VAL A 146 -1.34 9.28 12.06
N SER A 147 -0.63 10.35 12.38
CA SER A 147 -0.33 11.43 11.43
C SER A 147 1.10 11.93 11.57
N GLY A 148 1.58 12.60 10.52
CA GLY A 148 2.88 13.25 10.50
C GLY A 148 2.97 14.26 9.36
N TYR A 149 4.09 14.97 9.30
CA TYR A 149 4.41 15.85 8.18
C TYR A 149 5.19 15.09 7.10
N ILE A 150 4.87 15.36 5.84
CA ILE A 150 5.65 14.92 4.70
C ILE A 150 6.98 15.67 4.74
N THR A 151 8.08 14.94 4.93
CA THR A 151 9.44 15.50 4.95
C THR A 151 10.14 15.35 3.62
N ASP A 152 9.74 14.37 2.81
CA ASP A 152 10.26 14.15 1.47
C ASP A 152 9.19 13.51 0.58
N ARG A 153 9.30 13.71 -0.74
CA ARG A 153 8.34 13.24 -1.74
C ARG A 153 9.05 12.88 -3.05
N LEU A 154 8.64 11.75 -3.62
CA LEU A 154 9.06 11.25 -4.93
C LEU A 154 7.83 10.99 -5.79
N ASP A 155 7.83 11.49 -7.02
CA ASP A 155 6.82 11.22 -8.03
C ASP A 155 7.54 10.82 -9.33
N TYR A 156 7.22 9.67 -9.91
CA TYR A 156 7.88 9.13 -11.12
C TYR A 156 7.02 8.17 -11.95
#